data_AF-A0A5K0YTI2-F1
#
_entry.id   AF-A0A5K0YTI2-F1
#
_cell.length_a   1.000
_cell.length_b   1.000
_cell.length_c   1.000
_cell.angle_alpha   90.00
_cell.angle_beta   90.00
_cell.angle_gamma   90.00
#
_symmetry.space_group_name_H-M   'P 1'
#
loop_
_entity.id
_entity.type
_entity.pdbx_description
1 polymer ?
#
loop_
_entity_poly.entity_id
_entity_poly.type
_entity_poly.pdbx_seq_one_letter_code
_entity_poly.pdbx_strand_id
1 'polypeptide(L)' 'GDEDAGKTAESFKAEQRNKIVAEGYRIWGVVADQWSSLLGYSTGLRTFKLPNPMYYAP' A
#
# COMPACT_ATOMS: atom_id res chain seq x y z
N GLY A 1 3.13 -10.94 -11.22
CA GLY A 1 3.50 -11.68 -12.45
C GLY A 1 4.78 -11.10 -13.02
N ASP A 2 5.25 -11.53 -14.18
CA ASP A 2 6.38 -10.87 -14.86
C ASP A 2 6.16 -9.35 -15.06
N GLU A 3 4.89 -8.94 -15.11
CA GLU A 3 4.42 -7.53 -15.14
C GLU A 3 4.73 -6.70 -13.88
N ASP A 4 5.05 -7.34 -12.75
CA ASP A 4 5.39 -6.67 -11.50
C ASP A 4 6.89 -6.68 -11.21
N ALA A 5 7.67 -7.34 -12.07
CA ALA A 5 9.12 -7.39 -11.93
C ALA A 5 9.70 -5.98 -11.99
N GLY A 6 10.45 -5.60 -10.95
CA GLY A 6 11.07 -4.28 -10.83
C GLY A 6 10.19 -3.18 -10.22
N LYS A 7 8.91 -3.44 -9.92
CA LYS A 7 8.08 -2.48 -9.18
C LYS A 7 8.54 -2.35 -7.73
N THR A 8 8.45 -1.13 -7.19
CA THR A 8 8.64 -0.91 -5.74
C THR A 8 7.45 -1.49 -4.97
N ALA A 9 7.68 -1.82 -3.70
CA ALA A 9 6.59 -2.28 -2.83
C ALA A 9 5.46 -1.24 -2.72
N GLU A 10 5.80 0.05 -2.77
CA GLU A 10 4.84 1.15 -2.79
C GLU A 10 3.97 1.15 -4.06
N SER A 11 4.59 1.13 -5.24
CA SER A 11 3.87 1.11 -6.52
C SER A 11 2.95 -0.09 -6.61
N PHE A 12 3.47 -1.28 -6.32
CA PHE A 12 2.70 -2.51 -6.39
C PHE A 12 1.49 -2.46 -5.46
N LYS A 13 1.65 -2.03 -4.21
CA LYS A 13 0.55 -1.97 -3.23
C LYS A 13 -0.47 -0.88 -3.58
N ALA A 14 -0.03 0.27 -4.07
CA ALA A 14 -0.93 1.33 -4.53
C ALA A 14 -1.77 0.87 -5.73
N GLU A 15 -1.18 0.14 -6.68
CA GLU A 15 -1.90 -0.47 -7.81
C GLU A 15 -3.00 -1.43 -7.33
N GLN A 16 -2.69 -2.32 -6.38
CA GLN A 16 -3.70 -3.24 -5.85
C GLN A 16 -4.85 -2.50 -5.15
N ARG A 17 -4.54 -1.46 -4.35
CA ARG A 17 -5.59 -0.62 -3.74
C ARG A 17 -6.45 0.07 -4.78
N ASN A 18 -5.84 0.51 -5.88
CA ASN A 18 -6.56 1.16 -6.96
C ASN A 18 -7.51 0.23 -7.70
N LYS A 19 -7.19 -1.05 -7.84
CA LYS A 19 -8.14 -2.05 -8.38
C LYS A 19 -9.41 -2.13 -7.53
N ILE A 20 -9.26 -2.17 -6.21
CA ILE A 20 -10.39 -2.20 -5.28
C ILE A 20 -11.21 -0.89 -5.35
N VAL A 21 -10.56 0.26 -5.48
CA VAL A 21 -11.25 1.54 -5.70
C VAL A 21 -11.98 1.56 -7.04
N ALA A 22 -11.39 1.01 -8.10
CA ALA A 22 -12.00 0.93 -9.43
C ALA A 22 -13.24 0.00 -9.46
N GLU A 23 -13.31 -0.97 -8.55
CA GLU A 23 -14.50 -1.80 -8.32
C GLU A 23 -15.62 -1.06 -7.57
N GLY A 24 -15.41 0.20 -7.18
CA GLY A 24 -16.41 1.05 -6.51
C GLY A 24 -16.32 1.05 -4.98
N TYR A 25 -15.34 0.37 -4.39
CA TYR A 25 -15.14 0.37 -2.95
C TYR A 25 -14.42 1.62 -2.46
N ARG A 26 -14.72 2.03 -1.22
CA ARG A 26 -14.03 3.12 -0.53
C ARG A 26 -13.13 2.58 0.58
N ILE A 27 -11.84 2.91 0.51
CA ILE A 27 -10.87 2.53 1.55
C ILE A 27 -10.96 3.53 2.70
N TRP A 28 -11.46 3.08 3.86
CA TRP A 28 -11.54 3.90 5.07
C TRP A 28 -10.22 3.98 5.83
N GLY A 29 -9.45 2.89 5.81
CA GLY A 29 -8.24 2.77 6.61
C GLY A 29 -7.20 1.88 5.96
N VAL A 30 -5.92 2.21 6.16
CA VAL A 30 -4.80 1.30 5.87
C VAL A 30 -3.98 1.14 7.15
N VAL A 31 -3.71 -0.09 7.55
CA VAL A 31 -2.86 -0.41 8.69
C VAL A 31 -1.67 -1.20 8.16
N ALA A 32 -0.46 -0.73 8.46
CA ALA A 32 0.75 -1.43 8.04
C ALA A 32 1.95 -1.05 8.90
N ASP A 33 2.98 -1.88 8.84
CA ASP A 33 4.22 -1.74 9.60
C ASP A 33 5.35 -1.08 8.81
N GLN A 34 5.17 -0.82 7.52
CA GLN A 34 6.17 -0.19 6.64
C GLN A 34 5.56 1.00 5.90
N TRP A 35 6.33 2.07 5.71
CA TRP A 35 5.87 3.28 5.02
C TRP A 35 5.51 3.03 3.56
N SER A 36 6.27 2.18 2.86
CA SER A 36 5.97 1.72 1.50
C SER A 36 4.59 1.07 1.37
N SER A 37 3.98 0.62 2.47
CA SER A 37 2.61 0.06 2.44
C SER A 37 1.52 1.11 2.65
N LEU A 38 1.85 2.25 3.25
CA LEU A 38 0.91 3.32 3.62
C LEU A 38 0.89 4.47 2.61
N LEU A 39 2.00 4.65 1.89
CA LEU A 39 2.21 5.72 0.91
C LEU A 39 1.75 5.30 -0.50
N GLY A 40 1.91 6.21 -1.46
CA GLY A 40 1.41 6.09 -2.83
C GLY A 40 0.01 6.67 -2.99
N TYR A 41 -0.69 6.22 -4.04
CA TYR A 41 -2.05 6.65 -4.36
C TYR A 41 -3.10 5.65 -3.85
N SER A 42 -4.38 6.02 -3.96
CA SER A 42 -5.52 5.23 -3.46
C SER A 42 -5.34 4.83 -1.99
N THR A 43 -4.88 5.79 -1.18
CA THR A 43 -4.70 5.62 0.27
C THR A 43 -6.05 5.63 0.98
N GLY A 44 -6.07 5.04 2.18
CA GLY A 44 -7.24 5.10 3.05
C GLY A 44 -7.45 6.50 3.62
N LEU A 45 -8.68 6.81 4.01
CA LEU A 45 -9.01 8.07 4.69
C LEU A 45 -8.15 8.31 5.95
N ARG A 46 -7.75 7.23 6.63
CA ARG A 46 -6.77 7.25 7.72
C ARG A 46 -5.74 6.15 7.54
N THR A 47 -4.49 6.40 7.93
CA THR A 47 -3.44 5.41 7.90
C THR A 47 -2.84 5.23 9.29
N PHE A 48 -2.49 3.99 9.64
CA PHE A 48 -1.93 3.65 10.94
C PHE A 48 -0.63 2.88 10.75
N LYS A 49 0.48 3.48 11.22
CA LYS A 49 1.81 2.89 11.17
C LYS A 49 2.08 2.08 12.42
N LEU A 50 2.26 0.78 12.25
CA LEU A 50 2.70 -0.13 13.31
C LEU A 50 4.22 -0.07 13.47
N PRO A 51 4.75 -0.20 14.70
CA PRO A 51 6.18 -0.32 14.93
C PRO A 51 6.68 -1.68 14.42
N ASN A 52 7.77 -1.67 13.64
CA ASN A 52 8.51 -2.87 13.29
C ASN A 52 10.01 -2.54 13.29
N PRO A 53 10.75 -2.92 14.36
CA PRO A 53 12.18 -2.63 14.47
C PRO A 53 13.06 -3.65 13.73
N MET A 54 12.50 -4.74 13.22
CA MET A 54 13.29 -5.86 12.69
C MET A 54 13.87 -5.58 11.31
N TYR A 55 13.16 -4.80 10.47
CA TYR A 55 13.62 -4.48 9.12
C TYR A 55 12.91 -3.25 8.56
N TYR A 56 13.49 -2.70 7.50
CA TYR A 56 12.92 -1.64 6.69
C TYR A 56 12.72 -2.13 5.26
N ALA A 57 11.51 -1.99 4.74
CA ALA A 57 11.21 -2.28 3.34
C ALA A 57 11.00 -0.96 2.57
N PRO A 58 11.94 -0.57 1.69
CA PRO A 58 11.81 0.63 0.87
C PRO A 58 10.64 0.53 -0.12
#